data_AF-A0A0R2R8B1-F1
#
_entry.id   AF-A0A0R2R8B1-F1
#
_cell.length_a   1.000
_cell.length_b   1.000
_cell.length_c   1.000
_cell.angle_alpha   90.00
_cell.angle_beta   90.00
_cell.angle_gamma   90.00
#
_symmetry.space_group_name_H-M   'P 1'
#
loop_
_entity.id
_entity.type
_entity.pdbx_description
1 polymer ?
#
loop_
_entity_poly.entity_id
_entity_poly.type
_entity_poly.pdbx_seq_one_letter_code
_entity_poly.pdbx_strand_id
1 'polypeptide(L)'
;MRLLLSRKISRKEFGRILPADDLAVLQRTARVVLATPIAGSGLPKGTRLLKAYGTSRSGPKRVIYLLAVAENDLFLLFYRDKNDPLGANATMKNPAFRTQLHRYLDLLQQDIQANAVDPIPLA
;
A
#
# COMPACT_ATOMS: atom_id res chain seq x y z
N MET A 1 0.08 -9.16 13.21
CA MET A 1 0.04 -8.21 12.07
C MET A 1 1.21 -8.51 11.16
N ARG A 2 0.92 -8.85 9.91
CA ARG A 2 1.91 -8.97 8.84
C ARG A 2 1.83 -7.75 7.94
N LEU A 3 2.96 -7.39 7.33
CA LEU A 3 2.97 -6.52 6.15
C LEU A 3 3.22 -7.40 4.92
N LEU A 4 2.32 -7.32 3.96
CA LEU A 4 2.25 -8.20 2.81
C LEU A 4 2.33 -7.36 1.53
N LEU A 5 3.02 -7.87 0.51
CA LEU A 5 3.16 -7.22 -0.79
C LEU A 5 2.89 -8.21 -1.92
N SER A 6 1.93 -7.89 -2.77
CA SER A 6 1.70 -8.61 -4.03
C SER A 6 2.93 -8.48 -4.94
N ARG A 7 3.37 -9.58 -5.56
CA ARG A 7 4.49 -9.57 -6.52
C ARG A 7 4.23 -8.64 -7.70
N LYS A 8 3.00 -8.59 -8.22
CA LYS A 8 2.62 -7.69 -9.32
C LYS A 8 2.63 -6.22 -8.88
N ILE A 9 2.17 -5.91 -7.67
CA ILE A 9 2.25 -4.55 -7.12
C ILE A 9 3.71 -4.16 -6.87
N SER A 10 4.53 -5.06 -6.31
CA SER A 10 5.97 -4.82 -6.12
C SER A 10 6.65 -4.42 -7.42
N ARG A 11 6.34 -5.13 -8.52
CA ARG A 11 6.84 -4.82 -9.86
C ARG A 11 6.47 -3.44 -10.36
N LYS A 12 5.32 -2.93 -9.94
CA LYS A 12 4.81 -1.62 -10.36
C LYS A 12 5.35 -0.48 -9.48
N GLU A 13 5.47 -0.69 -8.18
CA GLU A 13 5.92 0.34 -7.25
C GLU A 13 7.46 0.44 -7.17
N PHE A 14 8.16 -0.70 -7.22
CA PHE A 14 9.60 -0.79 -6.95
C PHE A 14 10.42 -1.39 -8.09
N GLY A 15 9.77 -1.82 -9.18
CA GLY A 15 10.43 -2.65 -10.18
C GLY A 15 10.75 -4.03 -9.62
N ARG A 16 11.96 -4.54 -9.81
CA ARG A 16 12.27 -5.94 -9.41
C ARG A 16 12.54 -6.15 -7.92
N ILE A 17 13.13 -5.16 -7.25
CA ILE A 17 13.68 -5.31 -5.89
C ILE A 17 13.25 -4.09 -5.06
N LEU A 18 12.70 -4.33 -3.86
CA LEU A 18 12.39 -3.28 -2.88
C LEU A 18 13.70 -2.66 -2.37
N PRO A 19 13.95 -1.35 -2.56
CA PRO A 19 15.15 -0.70 -2.04
C PRO A 19 15.20 -0.72 -0.51
N ALA A 20 16.40 -0.88 0.05
CA ALA A 20 16.60 -0.94 1.51
C ALA A 20 16.12 0.34 2.23
N ASP A 21 16.32 1.51 1.62
CA ASP A 21 15.84 2.79 2.17
C ASP A 21 14.30 2.84 2.24
N ASP A 22 13.62 2.26 1.25
CA ASP A 22 12.15 2.21 1.21
C ASP A 22 11.60 1.15 2.18
N LEU A 23 12.31 0.03 2.35
CA LEU A 23 12.00 -0.96 3.39
C LEU A 23 11.96 -0.32 4.78
N ALA A 24 12.96 0.51 5.12
CA ALA A 24 13.01 1.19 6.42
C ALA A 24 11.83 2.16 6.61
N VAL A 25 11.35 2.79 5.54
CA VAL A 25 10.12 3.60 5.59
C VAL A 25 8.91 2.71 5.88
N LEU A 26 8.74 1.62 5.14
CA LEU A 26 7.61 0.70 5.29
C LEU A 26 7.54 0.08 6.69
N GLN A 27 8.68 -0.29 7.28
CA GLN A 27 8.76 -0.79 8.66
C GLN A 27 8.27 0.23 9.69
N ARG A 28 8.55 1.53 9.48
CA ARG A 28 8.10 2.60 10.37
C ARG A 28 6.64 2.97 10.15
N THR A 29 6.16 2.92 8.90
CA THR A 29 4.80 3.36 8.54
C THR A 29 3.73 2.28 8.65
N ALA A 30 4.11 1.00 8.71
CA ALA A 30 3.20 -0.13 8.88
C ALA A 30 2.69 -0.24 10.34
N ARG A 31 2.08 0.84 10.85
CA ARG A 31 1.53 0.94 12.20
C ARG A 31 0.10 1.46 12.09
N VAL A 32 -0.88 0.59 12.27
CA VAL A 32 -2.31 0.91 12.12
C VAL A 32 -2.71 2.13 12.95
N VAL A 33 -2.20 2.24 14.18
CA VAL A 33 -2.49 3.35 15.11
C VAL A 33 -2.01 4.72 14.64
N LEU A 34 -0.99 4.76 13.77
CA LEU A 34 -0.43 6.02 13.24
C LEU A 34 -0.94 6.34 11.83
N ALA A 35 -1.73 5.45 11.23
CA ALA A 35 -2.26 5.61 9.89
C ALA A 35 -3.67 6.21 9.93
N THR A 36 -3.97 7.08 8.96
CA THR A 36 -5.27 7.72 8.82
C THR A 36 -6.17 6.88 7.91
N PRO A 37 -7.37 6.45 8.36
CA PRO A 37 -8.35 5.84 7.48
C PRO A 37 -8.72 6.77 6.33
N ILE A 38 -8.80 6.24 5.12
CA ILE A 38 -9.28 6.98 3.95
C ILE A 38 -10.44 6.23 3.29
N ALA A 39 -11.29 6.96 2.58
CA ALA A 39 -12.36 6.36 1.80
C ALA A 39 -11.78 5.50 0.66
N GLY A 40 -12.42 4.37 0.41
CA GLY A 40 -12.16 3.50 -0.75
C GLY A 40 -13.48 3.08 -1.38
N SER A 41 -13.44 2.65 -2.64
CA SER A 41 -14.57 2.04 -3.34
C SER A 41 -14.19 0.65 -3.79
N GLY A 42 -15.17 -0.26 -3.84
CA GLY A 42 -14.96 -1.64 -4.29
C GLY A 42 -14.04 -2.44 -3.37
N LEU A 43 -13.92 -2.04 -2.10
CA LEU A 43 -13.07 -2.74 -1.15
C LEU A 43 -13.68 -4.10 -0.79
N PRO A 44 -12.86 -5.16 -0.66
CA PRO A 44 -13.34 -6.44 -0.13
C PRO A 44 -13.98 -6.27 1.25
N LYS A 45 -15.00 -7.09 1.55
CA LYS A 45 -15.68 -7.06 2.85
C LYS A 45 -14.68 -7.25 3.99
N GLY A 46 -14.84 -6.49 5.06
CA GLY A 46 -13.94 -6.57 6.23
C GLY A 46 -12.58 -5.92 6.02
N THR A 47 -12.42 -5.07 5.00
CA THR A 47 -11.19 -4.32 4.75
C THR A 47 -11.41 -2.81 4.83
N ARG A 48 -10.32 -2.05 5.05
CA ARG A 48 -10.31 -0.58 4.97
C ARG A 48 -8.99 -0.07 4.44
N LEU A 49 -9.00 1.10 3.80
CA LEU A 49 -7.78 1.77 3.38
C LEU A 49 -7.20 2.62 4.51
N LEU A 50 -5.89 2.51 4.69
CA LEU A 50 -5.12 3.30 5.62
C LEU A 50 -4.04 4.06 4.86
N LYS A 51 -3.91 5.35 5.16
CA LYS A 51 -2.88 6.22 4.62
C LYS A 51 -1.86 6.54 5.70
N ALA A 52 -0.60 6.31 5.41
CA ALA A 52 0.51 6.64 6.27
C ALA A 52 1.48 7.60 5.57
N TYR A 53 2.24 8.32 6.39
CA TYR A 53 3.23 9.29 5.96
C TYR A 53 4.60 8.85 6.43
N GLY A 54 5.56 8.84 5.52
CA GLY A 54 6.95 8.51 5.83
C GLY A 54 7.89 9.46 5.11
N THR A 55 9.18 9.37 5.44
CA THR A 55 10.24 10.13 4.76
C THR A 55 11.37 9.16 4.44
N SER A 56 11.69 9.02 3.15
CA SER A 56 12.89 8.32 2.67
C SER A 56 14.03 9.32 2.48
N ARG A 57 15.21 8.84 2.05
CA ARG A 57 16.32 9.72 1.64
C ARG A 57 15.98 10.61 0.45
N SER A 58 15.10 10.14 -0.44
CA SER A 58 14.65 10.90 -1.62
C SER A 58 13.50 11.85 -1.33
N GLY A 59 12.91 11.80 -0.13
CA GLY A 59 11.93 12.78 0.33
C GLY A 59 10.67 12.18 0.94
N PRO A 60 9.62 12.99 1.10
CA PRO A 60 8.38 12.57 1.75
C PRO A 60 7.59 11.58 0.90
N LYS A 61 7.18 10.48 1.54
CA LYS A 61 6.41 9.39 0.97
C LYS A 61 4.98 9.36 1.51
N ARG A 62 4.10 8.85 0.67
CA ARG A 62 2.68 8.60 0.89
C ARG A 62 2.48 7.11 0.69
N VAL A 63 2.15 6.43 1.78
CA VAL A 63 1.98 4.97 1.78
C VAL A 63 0.52 4.66 1.99
N ILE A 64 -0.04 3.75 1.19
CA ILE A 64 -1.42 3.32 1.33
C ILE A 64 -1.45 1.82 1.49
N TYR A 65 -2.09 1.40 2.57
CA TYR A 65 -2.31 0.01 2.91
C TYR A 65 -3.79 -0.34 2.79
N LEU A 66 -4.08 -1.58 2.42
CA LEU A 66 -5.35 -2.23 2.68
C LEU A 66 -5.20 -3.04 3.97
N LEU A 67 -5.96 -2.69 5.00
CA LEU A 67 -6.04 -3.47 6.23
C LEU A 67 -7.13 -4.52 6.09
N ALA A 68 -6.79 -5.80 6.26
CA ALA A 68 -7.75 -6.86 6.56
C ALA A 68 -8.05 -6.82 8.07
N VAL A 69 -9.27 -6.43 8.44
CA VAL A 69 -9.60 -6.00 9.80
C VAL A 69 -9.57 -7.16 10.80
N ALA A 70 -10.06 -8.34 10.42
CA ALA A 70 -10.14 -9.49 11.32
C ALA A 70 -8.75 -10.07 11.62
N GLU A 71 -7.90 -10.16 10.61
CA GLU A 71 -6.56 -10.72 10.68
C GLU A 71 -5.53 -9.69 11.17
N ASN A 72 -5.89 -8.40 11.13
CA ASN A 72 -5.01 -7.28 11.39
C ASN A 72 -3.75 -7.32 10.50
N ASP A 73 -3.92 -7.70 9.23
CA ASP A 73 -2.85 -7.76 8.23
C ASP A 73 -2.91 -6.56 7.29
N LEU A 74 -1.74 -6.03 6.93
CA LEU A 74 -1.59 -4.91 6.01
C LEU A 74 -1.10 -5.41 4.66
N PHE A 75 -1.81 -5.06 3.60
CA PHE A 75 -1.32 -5.20 2.23
C PHE A 75 -0.85 -3.84 1.72
N LEU A 76 0.40 -3.73 1.30
CA LEU A 76 0.91 -2.53 0.65
C LEU A 76 0.29 -2.40 -0.74
N LEU A 77 -0.43 -1.30 -0.97
CA LEU A 77 -1.01 -0.97 -2.27
C LEU A 77 -0.20 0.13 -2.99
N PHE A 78 0.20 1.18 -2.27
CA PHE A 78 0.90 2.32 -2.88
C PHE A 78 2.06 2.78 -2.01
N TYR A 79 3.17 3.12 -2.66
CA TYR A 79 4.34 3.78 -2.10
C TYR A 79 4.79 4.90 -3.04
N ARG A 80 4.35 6.14 -2.77
CA ARG A 80 4.46 7.26 -3.72
C ARG A 80 5.08 8.49 -3.10
N ASP A 81 5.70 9.31 -3.94
CA ASP A 81 6.20 10.63 -3.54
C ASP A 81 5.07 11.62 -3.30
N LYS A 82 5.33 12.67 -2.51
CA LYS A 82 4.33 13.73 -2.25
C LYS A 82 3.84 14.43 -3.53
N ASN A 83 4.67 14.48 -4.56
CA ASN A 83 4.40 15.16 -5.83
C ASN A 83 3.88 14.20 -6.92
N ASP A 84 3.78 12.89 -6.63
CA ASP A 84 3.22 11.93 -7.57
C ASP A 84 1.71 12.19 -7.74
N PRO A 85 1.15 12.17 -8.97
CA PRO A 85 -0.27 12.46 -9.20
C PRO A 85 -1.25 11.56 -8.42
N LEU A 86 -0.84 10.33 -8.09
CA LEU A 86 -1.60 9.40 -7.25
C LEU A 86 -1.36 9.71 -5.77
N GLY A 87 -0.10 9.95 -5.39
CA GLY A 87 0.32 10.20 -4.01
C GLY A 87 -0.15 11.55 -3.43
N ALA A 88 -0.12 12.62 -4.23
CA ALA A 88 -0.51 13.97 -3.82
C ALA A 88 -1.99 14.04 -3.41
N ASN A 89 -2.85 13.30 -4.11
CA ASN A 89 -4.29 13.29 -3.90
C ASN A 89 -4.82 11.86 -3.78
N ALA A 90 -4.34 11.12 -2.78
CA ALA A 90 -4.80 9.77 -2.43
C ALA A 90 -6.23 9.78 -1.86
N THR A 91 -7.22 10.00 -2.73
CA THR A 91 -8.64 10.11 -2.40
C THR A 91 -9.50 9.69 -3.58
N MET A 92 -10.71 9.20 -3.30
CA MET A 92 -11.67 8.77 -4.34
C MET A 92 -12.13 9.89 -5.29
N LYS A 93 -11.90 11.16 -4.92
CA LYS A 93 -12.14 12.31 -5.79
C LYS A 93 -11.10 12.45 -6.91
N ASN A 94 -9.91 11.85 -6.74
CA ASN A 94 -8.87 11.84 -7.76
C ASN A 94 -9.10 10.67 -8.72
N PRO A 95 -9.42 10.92 -10.00
CA PRO A 95 -9.72 9.86 -10.96
C PRO A 95 -8.51 8.94 -11.19
N ALA A 96 -7.29 9.47 -11.19
CA ALA A 96 -6.08 8.67 -11.37
C ALA A 96 -5.90 7.68 -10.21
N PHE A 97 -6.05 8.17 -8.97
CA PHE A 97 -6.00 7.33 -7.77
C PHE A 97 -7.08 6.26 -7.79
N ARG A 98 -8.34 6.63 -8.07
CA ARG A 98 -9.48 5.70 -8.11
C ARG A 98 -9.25 4.58 -9.12
N THR A 99 -8.86 4.91 -10.35
CA THR A 99 -8.57 3.92 -11.39
C THR A 99 -7.43 3.00 -10.99
N GLN A 100 -6.36 3.56 -10.43
CA GLN A 100 -5.21 2.76 -9.99
C GLN A 100 -5.53 1.88 -8.78
N LEU A 101 -6.38 2.34 -7.87
CA LEU A 101 -6.84 1.57 -6.71
C LEU A 101 -7.58 0.32 -7.16
N HIS A 102 -8.60 0.44 -8.02
CA HIS A 102 -9.34 -0.73 -8.50
C HIS A 102 -8.40 -1.72 -9.20
N ARG A 103 -7.50 -1.21 -10.05
CA ARG A 103 -6.48 -2.05 -10.70
C ARG A 103 -5.61 -2.79 -9.69
N TYR A 104 -5.14 -2.14 -8.63
CA TYR A 104 -4.31 -2.78 -7.61
C TYR A 104 -5.10 -3.76 -6.74
N LEU A 105 -6.38 -3.54 -6.48
CA LEU A 105 -7.24 -4.53 -5.83
C LEU A 105 -7.38 -5.79 -6.69
N ASP A 106 -7.58 -5.63 -8.01
CA ASP A 106 -7.65 -6.77 -8.94
C ASP A 106 -6.33 -7.55 -8.97
N LEU A 107 -5.19 -6.84 -9.06
CA LEU A 107 -3.87 -7.48 -9.04
C LEU A 107 -3.59 -8.20 -7.72
N LEU A 108 -3.95 -7.58 -6.59
CA LEU A 108 -3.80 -8.18 -5.28
C LEU A 108 -4.65 -9.45 -5.17
N GLN A 109 -5.91 -9.41 -5.60
CA GLN A 109 -6.79 -10.57 -5.57
C GLN A 109 -6.21 -11.73 -6.38
N GLN A 110 -5.73 -11.47 -7.60
CA GLN A 110 -5.09 -12.48 -8.42
C GLN A 110 -3.84 -13.08 -7.75
N ASP A 111 -3.01 -12.25 -7.12
CA ASP A 111 -1.80 -12.72 -6.47
C ASP A 111 -2.11 -13.48 -5.17
N ILE A 112 -3.15 -13.12 -4.42
CA ILE A 112 -3.63 -13.91 -3.27
C ILE A 112 -4.05 -15.30 -3.74
N GLN A 113 -4.85 -15.39 -4.81
CA GLN A 113 -5.30 -16.67 -5.37
C GLN A 113 -4.16 -17.54 -5.88
N ALA A 114 -3.11 -16.91 -6.42
CA ALA A 114 -1.90 -17.59 -6.89
C ALA A 114 -0.85 -17.85 -5.79
N ASN A 115 -1.14 -17.52 -4.52
CA ASN A 115 -0.20 -17.55 -3.42
C ASN A 115 1.13 -16.79 -3.73
N ALA A 116 1.00 -15.66 -4.41
CA ALA A 116 2.07 -14.80 -4.93
C ALA A 116 2.16 -13.48 -4.16
N VAL A 117 2.00 -13.56 -2.84
CA VAL A 117 2.12 -12.44 -1.90
C VAL A 117 3.29 -12.72 -0.96
N ASP A 118 4.26 -11.82 -0.92
CA ASP A 118 5.46 -11.99 -0.13
C ASP A 118 5.37 -11.14 1.16
N PRO A 119 5.81 -11.66 2.31
CA PRO A 119 5.91 -10.88 3.54
C PRO A 119 7.04 -9.86 3.44
N ILE A 120 6.79 -8.64 3.90
CA ILE A 120 7.82 -7.64 4.15
C ILE A 120 8.22 -7.76 5.63
N PRO A 121 9.52 -7.94 5.94
CA PRO A 121 9.97 -8.07 7.32
C PRO A 121 9.68 -6.77 8.08
N LEU A 122 8.93 -6.90 9.17
CA LEU A 122 8.74 -5.83 10.14
C LEU A 122 9.88 -5.87 11.16
N ALA A 123 10.29 -4.70 11.63
CA ALA A 123 11.30 -4.53 12.68
C ALA A 123 10.66 -4.62 14.08
#